data_AF-A0A1Y6KSC5-F1
#
_entry.id   AF-A0A1Y6KSC5-F1
#
_cell.length_a   1.000
_cell.length_b   1.000
_cell.length_c   1.000
_cell.angle_alpha   90.00
_cell.angle_beta   90.00
_cell.angle_gamma   90.00
#
_symmetry.space_group_name_H-M   'P 1'
#
loop_
_entity.id
_entity.type
_entity.pdbx_description
1 polymer ?
#
loop_
_entity_poly.entity_id
_entity_poly.type
_entity_poly.pdbx_seq_one_letter_code
_entity_poly.pdbx_strand_id
1 'polypeptide(L)'
;MTKLGIVTAISVLLVAGCSVGEPVRIAANGMVKWSDGRTEGMHVSQTGSSLTFANYSNEVGAPRLVIFARIDSARNDNCEYFYVETAVKKRLKICETGEVTLFNHGKVVNVGHMVKPKY
;
A
#
# COMPACT_ATOMS: atom_id res chain seq x y z
N MET A 1 24.97 10.13 -69.40
CA MET A 1 24.56 11.09 -68.36
C MET A 1 24.12 10.30 -67.15
N THR A 2 24.88 10.41 -66.06
CA THR A 2 24.75 9.63 -64.82
C THR A 2 23.88 10.36 -63.80
N LYS A 3 23.00 9.61 -63.12
CA LYS A 3 22.80 9.55 -61.65
C LYS A 3 21.35 9.16 -61.32
N LEU A 4 21.13 7.87 -61.04
CA LEU A 4 19.97 7.38 -60.31
C LEU A 4 20.26 7.63 -58.82
N GLY A 5 19.60 8.62 -58.23
CA GLY A 5 19.70 8.91 -56.81
C GLY A 5 18.82 7.96 -56.01
N ILE A 6 19.44 6.97 -55.35
CA ILE A 6 18.76 6.13 -54.36
C ILE A 6 18.70 6.95 -53.06
N VAL A 7 17.51 7.46 -52.73
CA VAL A 7 17.24 8.05 -51.41
C VAL A 7 16.68 6.93 -50.53
N THR A 8 17.56 6.23 -49.83
CA THR A 8 17.18 5.31 -48.74
C THR A 8 16.71 6.13 -47.53
N ALA A 9 15.40 6.19 -47.32
CA ALA A 9 14.80 6.72 -46.11
C ALA A 9 15.01 5.72 -44.96
N ILE A 10 15.93 6.03 -44.05
CA ILE A 10 16.12 5.28 -42.80
C ILE A 10 15.05 5.77 -41.83
N SER A 11 13.94 5.04 -41.75
CA SER A 11 12.94 5.21 -40.70
C SER A 11 13.51 4.71 -39.38
N VAL A 12 14.06 5.62 -38.57
CA VAL A 12 14.50 5.33 -37.21
C VAL A 12 13.26 5.11 -36.33
N LEU A 13 12.92 3.84 -36.07
CA LEU A 13 11.98 3.47 -35.02
C LEU A 13 12.66 3.69 -33.66
N LEU A 14 12.45 4.85 -33.07
CA LEU A 14 12.72 5.10 -31.66
C LEU A 14 11.73 4.27 -30.83
N VAL A 15 12.14 3.05 -30.48
CA VAL A 15 11.46 2.28 -29.43
C VAL A 15 11.79 2.97 -28.12
N ALA A 16 10.97 3.95 -27.73
CA ALA A 16 10.93 4.44 -26.36
C ALA A 16 10.46 3.27 -25.49
N GLY A 17 11.41 2.47 -25.00
CA GLY A 17 11.14 1.47 -23.98
C GLY A 17 10.56 2.19 -22.77
N CYS A 18 9.30 1.92 -22.43
CA CYS A 18 8.73 2.36 -21.17
C CYS A 18 9.56 1.72 -20.05
N SER A 19 10.50 2.46 -19.46
CA SER A 19 11.10 2.08 -18.19
C SER A 19 10.01 2.21 -17.13
N VAL A 20 9.23 1.15 -16.95
CA VAL A 20 8.39 1.01 -15.77
C VAL A 20 9.37 0.89 -14.61
N GLY A 21 9.56 1.98 -13.87
CA GLY A 21 10.50 2.03 -12.74
C GLY A 21 10.21 0.92 -11.75
N GLU A 22 11.26 0.41 -11.09
CA GLU A 22 11.11 -0.69 -10.14
C GLU A 22 10.05 -0.34 -9.08
N PRO A 23 9.18 -1.28 -8.71
CA PRO A 23 8.13 -1.02 -7.74
C PRO A 23 8.71 -0.55 -6.41
N VAL A 24 8.17 0.54 -5.85
CA VAL A 24 8.56 0.94 -4.50
C VAL A 24 8.14 -0.16 -3.53
N ARG A 25 9.16 -0.79 -2.95
CA ARG A 25 9.00 -1.79 -1.89
C ARG A 25 8.94 -1.06 -0.56
N ILE A 26 7.79 -1.15 0.10
CA ILE A 26 7.66 -0.64 1.46
C ILE A 26 8.14 -1.72 2.41
N ALA A 27 9.25 -1.45 3.08
CA ALA A 27 9.76 -2.33 4.13
C ALA A 27 8.76 -2.35 5.29
N ALA A 28 8.15 -3.50 5.53
CA ALA A 28 7.28 -3.69 6.67
C ALA A 28 8.08 -3.59 7.97
N ASN A 29 7.47 -3.09 9.03
CA ASN A 29 7.99 -3.20 10.40
C ASN A 29 6.92 -3.72 11.37
N GLY A 30 5.71 -4.00 10.84
CA GLY A 30 4.65 -4.74 11.49
C GLY A 30 3.93 -5.65 10.49
N MET A 31 3.18 -6.60 11.01
CA MET A 31 2.28 -7.43 10.21
C MET A 31 0.96 -7.61 10.97
N VAL A 32 -0.13 -7.74 10.22
CA VAL A 32 -1.41 -8.19 10.76
C VAL A 32 -1.69 -9.58 10.25
N LYS A 33 -1.97 -10.51 11.17
CA LYS A 33 -2.55 -11.81 10.82
C LYS A 33 -4.06 -11.73 11.01
N TRP A 34 -4.78 -11.81 9.91
CA TRP A 34 -6.23 -11.75 9.86
C TRP A 34 -6.85 -13.09 10.27
N SER A 35 -8.11 -13.03 10.70
CA SER A 35 -8.90 -14.20 11.11
C SER A 35 -9.16 -15.19 9.97
N ASP A 36 -9.11 -14.72 8.72
CA ASP A 36 -9.19 -15.54 7.50
C ASP A 36 -7.88 -16.30 7.19
N GLY A 37 -6.84 -16.14 8.01
CA GLY A 37 -5.54 -16.78 7.87
C GLY A 37 -4.54 -16.01 7.02
N ARG A 38 -4.96 -14.93 6.33
CA ARG A 38 -4.05 -14.08 5.55
C ARG A 38 -3.16 -13.26 6.48
N THR A 39 -1.95 -12.96 6.01
CA THR A 39 -1.03 -12.05 6.70
C THR A 39 -0.70 -10.90 5.77
N GLU A 40 -0.77 -9.68 6.28
CA GLU A 40 -0.47 -8.48 5.50
C GLU A 40 0.61 -7.66 6.20
N GLY A 41 1.68 -7.35 5.46
CA GLY A 41 2.75 -6.49 5.92
C GLY A 41 2.31 -5.04 5.93
N MET A 42 2.77 -4.30 6.95
CA MET A 42 2.56 -2.88 7.02
C MET A 42 3.79 -2.15 7.55
N HIS A 43 3.89 -0.89 7.14
CA HIS A 43 4.84 0.04 7.69
C HIS A 43 4.14 0.98 8.65
N VAL A 44 4.51 0.90 9.92
CA VAL A 44 4.14 1.81 11.00
C VAL A 44 5.15 2.95 11.01
N SER A 45 4.69 4.20 10.93
CA SER A 45 5.59 5.35 11.04
C SER A 45 6.30 5.36 12.40
N GLN A 46 7.47 6.01 12.48
CA GLN A 46 8.25 6.08 13.73
C GLN A 46 7.45 6.65 14.91
N THR A 47 6.51 7.54 14.64
CA THR A 47 5.63 8.18 15.64
C THR A 47 4.34 7.38 15.92
N GLY A 48 4.09 6.31 15.16
CA GLY A 48 2.83 5.56 15.16
C GLY A 48 1.63 6.38 14.64
N SER A 49 1.87 7.53 14.00
CA SER A 49 0.80 8.39 13.50
C SER A 49 0.18 7.89 12.19
N SER A 50 0.86 6.99 11.48
CA SER A 50 0.33 6.38 10.26
C SER A 50 0.74 4.93 10.09
N LEU A 51 -0.12 4.18 9.40
CA LEU A 51 0.09 2.80 9.00
C LEU A 51 -0.11 2.71 7.50
N THR A 52 0.84 2.09 6.81
CA THR A 52 0.75 1.90 5.36
C THR A 52 0.71 0.42 5.07
N PHE A 53 -0.44 -0.06 4.58
CA PHE A 53 -0.57 -1.39 4.01
C PHE A 53 -0.19 -1.30 2.54
N ALA A 54 0.77 -2.12 2.14
CA ALA A 54 1.25 -2.12 0.77
C ALA A 54 1.38 -3.56 0.25
N ASN A 55 0.83 -3.77 -0.93
CA ASN A 55 1.50 -4.58 -1.94
C ASN A 55 2.17 -3.59 -2.93
N TYR A 56 3.21 -4.02 -3.65
CA TYR A 56 4.08 -3.21 -4.53
C TYR A 56 3.38 -1.99 -5.16
N SER A 57 3.71 -0.77 -4.71
CA SER A 57 2.85 0.40 -4.92
C SER A 57 2.90 1.03 -6.31
N ASN A 58 3.87 0.64 -7.15
CA ASN A 58 4.09 1.26 -8.46
C ASN A 58 4.02 0.26 -9.62
N GLU A 59 3.62 -0.99 -9.36
CA GLU A 59 3.35 -1.94 -10.45
C GLU A 59 2.07 -1.53 -11.17
N VAL A 60 2.10 -1.56 -12.51
CA VAL A 60 0.92 -1.32 -13.33
C VAL A 60 -0.11 -2.41 -13.01
N GLY A 61 -1.25 -2.01 -12.44
CA GLY A 61 -2.32 -2.93 -12.02
C GLY A 61 -2.28 -3.36 -10.55
N ALA A 62 -1.28 -2.92 -9.77
CA ALA A 62 -1.27 -3.19 -8.34
C ALA A 62 -2.38 -2.42 -7.59
N PRO A 63 -2.90 -2.96 -6.48
CA PRO A 63 -3.83 -2.25 -5.61
C PRO A 63 -3.21 -0.94 -5.12
N ARG A 64 -4.03 0.12 -5.02
CA ARG A 64 -3.58 1.39 -4.45
C ARG A 64 -3.06 1.18 -3.03
N LEU A 65 -1.94 1.80 -2.75
CA LEU A 65 -1.34 1.88 -1.41
C LEU A 65 -2.37 2.50 -0.44
N VAL A 66 -2.60 1.81 0.68
CA VAL A 66 -3.62 2.22 1.67
C VAL A 66 -2.92 2.78 2.89
N ILE A 67 -3.04 4.10 3.07
CA ILE A 67 -2.51 4.83 4.22
C ILE A 67 -3.63 5.07 5.21
N PHE A 68 -3.40 4.64 6.43
CA PHE A 68 -4.23 4.90 7.60
C PHE A 68 -3.55 5.96 8.45
N ALA A 69 -4.22 7.08 8.69
CA ALA A 69 -3.77 8.12 9.61
C ALA A 69 -4.45 7.96 10.97
N ARG A 70 -3.72 8.16 12.06
CA ARG A 70 -4.27 8.06 13.43
C ARG A 70 -5.25 9.21 13.69
N ILE A 71 -6.33 8.92 14.40
CA ILE A 71 -7.28 9.91 14.92
C ILE A 71 -6.88 10.22 16.36
N ASP A 72 -6.15 11.33 16.57
CA ASP A 72 -5.59 11.65 17.89
C ASP A 72 -6.66 11.84 18.99
N SER A 73 -7.88 12.25 18.63
CA SER A 73 -8.99 12.48 19.57
C SER A 73 -9.90 11.27 19.81
N ALA A 74 -9.64 10.11 19.20
CA ALA A 74 -10.54 8.95 19.27
C ALA A 74 -9.98 7.79 20.11
N ARG A 75 -8.95 8.00 20.92
CA ARG A 75 -8.44 6.97 21.84
C ARG A 75 -9.52 6.59 22.85
N ASN A 76 -9.86 5.31 22.88
CA ASN A 76 -10.78 4.74 23.85
C ASN A 76 -10.31 3.33 24.24
N ASP A 77 -10.41 2.99 25.53
CA ASP A 77 -10.13 1.65 26.05
C ASP A 77 -8.75 1.08 25.64
N ASN A 78 -7.68 1.88 25.70
CA ASN A 78 -6.32 1.52 25.27
C ASN A 78 -6.23 1.08 23.79
N CYS A 79 -7.14 1.58 22.95
CA CYS A 79 -7.12 1.35 21.51
C CYS A 79 -7.00 2.66 20.72
N GLU A 80 -6.23 2.58 19.65
CA GLU A 80 -6.03 3.64 18.68
C GLU A 80 -6.90 3.41 17.45
N TYR A 81 -7.47 4.48 16.91
CA TYR A 81 -8.24 4.44 15.67
C TYR A 81 -7.47 5.12 14.57
N PHE A 82 -7.57 4.54 13.38
CA PHE A 82 -6.99 5.07 12.18
C PHE A 82 -8.05 5.12 11.07
N TYR A 83 -7.88 6.03 10.11
CA TYR A 83 -8.79 6.17 8.97
C TYR A 83 -8.00 6.33 7.67
N VAL A 84 -8.62 5.90 6.58
CA VAL A 84 -8.07 6.14 5.24
C VAL A 84 -8.60 7.48 4.76
N GLU A 85 -7.72 8.46 4.50
CA GLU A 85 -8.15 9.80 4.04
C GLU A 85 -8.95 9.73 2.73
N THR A 86 -8.50 8.88 1.80
CA THR A 86 -9.17 8.67 0.50
C THR A 86 -10.46 7.85 0.61
N ALA A 87 -10.74 7.26 1.78
CA ALA A 87 -11.91 6.43 2.03
C ALA A 87 -12.32 6.53 3.51
N VAL A 88 -12.81 7.70 3.93
CA VAL A 88 -13.09 8.05 5.35
C VAL A 88 -13.98 7.04 6.10
N LYS A 89 -14.76 6.24 5.37
CA LYS A 89 -15.62 5.18 5.92
C LYS A 89 -14.87 3.87 6.22
N LYS A 90 -13.62 3.73 5.80
CA LYS A 90 -12.72 2.64 6.18
C LYS A 90 -11.87 3.07 7.36
N ARG A 91 -11.95 2.30 8.45
CA ARG A 91 -11.22 2.57 9.69
C ARG A 91 -10.54 1.32 10.19
N LEU A 92 -9.43 1.50 10.88
CA LEU A 92 -8.73 0.45 11.60
C LEU A 92 -8.76 0.80 13.09
N LYS A 93 -8.99 -0.19 13.95
CA LYS A 93 -8.78 -0.07 15.40
C LYS A 93 -7.67 -1.03 15.77
N ILE A 94 -6.65 -0.54 16.48
CA ILE A 94 -5.59 -1.37 17.04
C ILE A 94 -5.57 -1.15 18.54
N CYS A 95 -5.69 -2.22 19.32
CA CYS A 95 -5.60 -2.17 20.78
C CYS A 95 -4.18 -2.51 21.25
N GLU A 96 -3.83 -2.09 22.47
CA GLU A 96 -2.54 -2.40 23.11
C GLU A 96 -2.27 -3.91 23.20
N THR A 97 -3.32 -4.73 23.30
CA THR A 97 -3.26 -6.20 23.23
C THR A 97 -2.74 -6.74 21.90
N GLY A 98 -2.65 -5.89 20.88
CA GLY A 98 -2.36 -6.25 19.51
C GLY A 98 -3.60 -6.66 18.72
N GLU A 99 -4.81 -6.65 19.29
CA GLU A 99 -6.04 -6.90 18.53
C GLU A 99 -6.23 -5.82 17.44
N VAL A 100 -6.58 -6.26 16.23
CA VAL A 100 -6.83 -5.40 15.07
C VAL A 100 -8.25 -5.62 14.58
N THR A 101 -9.03 -4.56 14.41
CA THR A 101 -10.35 -4.60 13.79
C THR A 101 -10.43 -3.67 12.60
N LEU A 102 -10.82 -4.20 11.44
CA LEU A 102 -11.06 -3.43 10.23
C LEU A 102 -12.56 -3.14 10.10
N PHE A 103 -12.90 -1.87 9.93
CA PHE A 103 -14.25 -1.39 9.73
C PHE A 103 -14.44 -0.85 8.32
N ASN A 104 -15.61 -1.09 7.76
CA ASN A 104 -16.06 -0.43 6.54
C ASN A 104 -17.52 0.02 6.72
N HIS A 105 -17.77 1.32 6.61
CA HIS A 105 -19.10 1.91 6.81
C HIS A 105 -19.72 1.53 8.18
N GLY A 106 -18.90 1.55 9.24
CA GLY A 106 -19.35 1.25 10.61
C GLY A 106 -19.59 -0.24 10.90
N LYS A 107 -19.36 -1.13 9.93
CA LYS A 107 -19.44 -2.59 10.12
C LYS A 107 -18.05 -3.17 10.25
N VAL A 108 -17.90 -4.17 11.13
CA VAL A 108 -16.69 -4.99 11.18
C VAL A 108 -16.63 -5.83 9.91
N VAL A 109 -15.53 -5.72 9.16
CA VAL A 109 -15.30 -6.50 7.93
C VAL A 109 -14.20 -7.54 8.10
N ASN A 110 -13.25 -7.32 9.01
CA ASN A 110 -12.24 -8.29 9.37
C ASN A 110 -11.72 -8.02 10.78
N VAL A 111 -11.22 -9.05 11.45
CA VAL A 111 -10.51 -8.97 12.73
C VAL A 111 -9.20 -9.75 12.63
N GLY A 112 -8.22 -9.39 13.45
CA GLY A 112 -6.91 -10.00 13.41
C GLY A 112 -6.07 -9.60 14.62
N HIS A 113 -4.79 -9.91 14.55
CA HIS A 113 -3.83 -9.52 15.57
C HIS A 113 -2.50 -9.10 14.95
N MET A 114 -1.85 -8.17 15.61
CA MET A 114 -0.48 -7.76 15.35
C MET A 114 0.46 -8.92 15.58
N VAL A 115 1.33 -9.20 14.60
CA VAL A 115 2.38 -10.20 14.71
C VAL A 115 3.72 -9.59 14.29
N LYS A 116 4.80 -10.11 14.87
CA LYS A 116 6.16 -9.72 14.47
C LYS A 116 6.43 -10.23 13.05
N PRO A 117 6.98 -9.39 12.14
CA PRO A 117 7.51 -9.85 10.86
C PRO A 117 8.51 -10.99 11.08
N LYS A 118 8.37 -12.07 10.31
CA LYS A 118 9.40 -13.12 10.22
C LYS A 118 10.23 -12.81 8.98
N TYR A 119 11.45 -12.34 9.17
CA TYR A 119 12.44 -12.16 8.12
C TYR A 119 13.36 -13.38 8.05
#